data_AF-A0AAV8YTR8-F1
#
_entry.id   AF-A0AAV8YTR8-F1
#
_cell.length_a   1.000
_cell.length_b   1.000
_cell.length_c   1.000
_cell.angle_alpha   90.00
_cell.angle_beta   90.00
_cell.angle_gamma   90.00
#
_symmetry.space_group_name_H-M   'P 1'
#
loop_
_entity.id
_entity.type
_entity.pdbx_description
1 polymer ?
#
loop_
_entity_poly.entity_id
_entity_poly.type
_entity_poly.pdbx_seq_one_letter_code
_entity_poly.pdbx_strand_id
1 'polypeptide(L)'
;MYNSKPNYVYLLGDYEKKYFANTMQAISRICPEAAPKIWWVPYSLWKYEHVIFYRPPLVNKTIYRTIAECEQGIPCLNLPKSGRPRVFTAQREERLVRRARNQVGMSSRRLARQYDTSKSTVSLTLKRNGLKYRKRRKCPKYTQGQLLRIPRCCRQLRRVYVADGKNNILDDEKYHFG
;
A
#
# COMPACT_ATOMS: atom_id res chain seq x y z
N MET A 1 -11.74 23.40 6.37
CA MET A 1 -12.43 23.92 7.57
C MET A 1 -13.85 23.39 7.55
N TYR A 2 -14.20 22.43 8.41
CA TYR A 2 -15.57 21.93 8.52
C TYR A 2 -16.31 22.78 9.56
N ASN A 3 -17.23 23.63 9.09
CA ASN A 3 -18.24 24.26 9.92
C ASN A 3 -19.16 23.16 10.46
N SER A 4 -18.97 22.76 11.72
CA SER A 4 -19.87 21.86 12.43
C SER A 4 -20.58 22.66 13.51
N LYS A 5 -21.76 23.19 13.19
CA LYS A 5 -22.69 23.66 14.22
C LYS A 5 -23.06 22.45 15.10
N PRO A 6 -23.07 22.58 16.43
CA PRO A 6 -23.47 21.48 17.32
C PRO A 6 -24.95 21.17 17.08
N ASN A 7 -25.26 19.94 16.68
CA ASN A 7 -26.62 19.55 16.33
C ASN A 7 -27.48 19.18 17.55
N TYR A 8 -26.90 18.85 18.71
CA TYR A 8 -27.66 18.54 19.92
C TYR A 8 -26.86 18.86 21.20
N VAL A 9 -27.54 19.49 22.16
CA VAL A 9 -27.08 19.66 23.55
C VAL A 9 -27.85 18.65 24.38
N TYR A 10 -27.16 17.66 24.95
CA TYR A 10 -27.76 16.75 25.93
C TYR A 10 -27.39 17.21 27.34
N LEU A 11 -28.42 17.46 28.15
CA LEU A 11 -28.29 17.60 29.59
C LEU A 11 -28.10 16.19 30.16
N LEU A 12 -26.85 15.83 30.49
CA LEU A 12 -26.58 14.59 31.22
C LEU A 12 -27.09 14.75 32.65
N GLY A 13 -27.96 13.85 33.09
CA GLY A 13 -28.33 13.77 34.51
C GLY A 13 -27.12 13.38 35.37
N ASP A 14 -27.16 13.68 36.67
CA ASP A 14 -26.01 13.42 37.57
C ASP A 14 -25.61 11.94 37.61
N TYR A 15 -26.56 11.03 37.38
CA TYR A 15 -26.30 9.60 37.23
C TYR A 15 -25.44 9.29 36.00
N GLU A 16 -25.75 9.90 34.86
CA GLU A 16 -25.04 9.70 33.60
C GLU A 16 -23.65 10.35 33.63
N LYS A 17 -23.52 11.50 34.31
CA LYS A 17 -22.20 12.12 34.58
C LYS A 17 -21.30 11.21 35.41
N LYS A 18 -21.84 10.65 36.50
CA LYS A 18 -21.09 9.72 37.37
C LYS A 18 -20.72 8.43 36.62
N TYR A 19 -21.65 7.89 35.83
CA TYR A 19 -21.42 6.68 35.05
C TYR A 19 -20.37 6.91 33.96
N PHE A 20 -20.43 8.03 33.24
CA PHE A 20 -19.44 8.40 32.24
C PHE A 20 -18.06 8.61 32.86
N ALA A 21 -17.97 9.31 34.00
CA ALA A 21 -16.71 9.51 34.72
C ALA A 21 -16.08 8.18 35.13
N ASN A 22 -16.86 7.27 35.72
CA ASN A 22 -16.40 5.94 36.11
C ASN A 22 -15.96 5.10 34.90
N THR A 23 -16.68 5.17 33.79
CA THR A 23 -16.37 4.44 32.55
C THR A 23 -15.07 4.94 31.93
N MET A 24 -14.87 6.24 31.86
CA MET A 24 -13.64 6.84 31.31
C MET A 24 -12.43 6.58 32.21
N GLN A 25 -12.63 6.52 33.53
CA GLN A 25 -11.59 6.17 34.50
C GLN A 25 -11.24 4.67 34.45
N ALA A 26 -12.19 3.79 34.12
CA ALA A 26 -11.93 2.39 33.84
C ALA A 26 -11.16 2.21 32.52
N ILE A 27 -11.56 2.91 31.46
CA ILE A 27 -10.88 2.85 30.15
C ILE A 27 -9.43 3.35 30.25
N SER A 28 -9.15 4.42 31.01
CA SER A 28 -7.78 4.92 31.17
C SER A 28 -6.86 3.96 31.93
N ARG A 29 -7.41 3.13 32.83
CA ARG A 29 -6.67 2.07 33.53
C ARG A 29 -6.35 0.88 32.64
N ILE A 30 -7.25 0.56 31.70
CA ILE A 30 -7.14 -0.61 30.83
C ILE A 30 -6.27 -0.30 29.60
N CYS A 31 -6.42 0.89 29.01
CA CYS A 31 -5.70 1.31 27.80
C CYS A 31 -5.20 2.76 27.93
N PRO A 32 -4.02 2.99 28.55
CA PRO A 32 -3.48 4.34 28.72
C PRO A 32 -3.16 5.04 27.39
N GLU A 33 -2.83 4.30 26.34
CA GLU A 33 -2.55 4.85 25.01
C GLU A 33 -3.80 5.18 24.18
N ALA A 34 -4.93 4.54 24.48
CA ALA A 34 -6.22 4.79 23.82
C ALA A 34 -7.07 5.82 24.57
N ALA A 35 -6.61 6.25 25.76
CA ALA A 35 -7.23 7.35 26.48
C ALA A 35 -7.20 8.58 25.55
N PRO A 36 -8.36 9.06 25.08
CA PRO A 36 -8.37 10.30 24.31
C PRO A 36 -7.69 11.37 25.18
N LYS A 37 -6.90 12.26 24.56
CA LYS A 37 -6.34 13.47 25.20
C LYS A 37 -7.49 14.40 25.62
N ILE A 38 -8.32 13.92 26.54
CA ILE A 38 -9.37 14.66 27.19
C ILE A 38 -8.68 15.27 28.38
N TRP A 39 -8.53 16.58 28.32
CA TRP A 39 -8.13 17.40 29.45
C TRP A 39 -9.06 17.05 30.61
N TRP A 40 -8.51 16.43 31.65
CA TRP A 40 -9.25 16.12 32.87
C TRP A 40 -9.73 17.45 33.45
N VAL A 41 -11.03 17.71 33.36
CA VAL A 41 -11.68 18.72 34.20
C VAL A 41 -12.16 17.97 35.44
N PRO A 42 -11.58 18.23 36.63
CA PRO A 42 -12.05 17.69 37.89
C PRO A 42 -13.56 17.86 38.03
N TYR A 43 -14.26 16.85 38.55
CA TYR A 43 -15.72 16.88 38.74
C TYR A 43 -16.19 18.13 39.53
N SER A 44 -15.35 18.62 40.45
CA SER A 44 -15.57 19.85 41.22
C SER A 44 -15.53 21.15 40.39
N LEU A 45 -15.00 21.11 39.17
CA LEU A 45 -14.90 22.22 38.23
C LEU A 45 -15.92 22.13 37.09
N TRP A 46 -16.82 21.15 37.10
CA TRP A 46 -17.95 21.07 36.17
C TRP A 46 -19.03 22.07 36.59
N LYS A 47 -18.71 23.36 36.51
CA LYS A 47 -19.66 24.46 36.78
C LYS A 47 -20.55 24.80 35.58
N TYR A 48 -20.34 24.18 34.42
CA TYR A 48 -21.10 24.46 33.20
C TYR A 48 -21.49 23.17 32.45
N GLU A 49 -22.75 23.14 32.04
CA GLU A 49 -23.60 21.99 31.71
C GLU A 49 -23.32 21.30 30.36
N HIS A 50 -22.14 21.44 29.75
CA HIS A 50 -21.97 21.04 28.34
C HIS A 50 -20.72 20.20 28.11
N VAL A 51 -20.91 18.87 28.04
CA VAL A 51 -19.95 17.96 27.40
C VAL A 51 -20.38 17.82 25.93
N ILE A 52 -19.67 18.50 25.03
CA ILE A 52 -19.98 18.48 23.59
C ILE A 52 -19.39 17.21 22.97
N PHE A 53 -20.24 16.22 22.69
CA PHE A 53 -19.86 15.04 21.92
C PHE A 53 -20.01 15.31 20.42
N TYR A 54 -18.90 15.34 19.69
CA TYR A 54 -18.86 15.62 18.24
C TYR A 54 -19.25 14.42 17.34
N ARG A 55 -19.84 13.36 17.90
CA ARG A 55 -20.27 12.17 17.15
C ARG A 55 -21.68 11.77 17.55
N PRO A 56 -22.51 11.22 16.62
CA PRO A 56 -23.78 10.63 16.99
C PRO A 56 -23.55 9.58 18.10
N PRO A 57 -24.48 9.47 19.07
CA PRO A 57 -24.31 8.56 20.18
C PRO A 57 -24.06 7.15 19.66
N LEU A 58 -22.99 6.53 20.15
CA LEU A 58 -22.72 5.12 19.86
C LEU A 58 -23.92 4.31 20.37
N VAL A 59 -24.41 3.38 19.55
CA VAL A 59 -25.52 2.51 19.96
C VAL A 59 -25.11 1.75 21.23
N ASN A 60 -25.96 1.76 22.27
CA ASN A 60 -25.68 1.12 23.57
C ASN A 60 -25.12 -0.31 23.43
N LYS A 61 -25.64 -1.08 22.48
CA LYS A 61 -25.16 -2.42 22.13
C LYS A 61 -23.66 -2.46 21.80
N THR A 62 -23.16 -1.48 21.07
CA THR A 62 -21.74 -1.37 20.71
C THR A 62 -20.88 -1.06 21.93
N ILE A 63 -21.37 -0.20 22.83
CA ILE A 63 -20.68 0.16 24.08
C ILE A 63 -20.52 -1.08 24.96
N TYR A 64 -21.62 -1.76 25.29
CA TYR A 64 -21.59 -2.96 26.13
C TYR A 64 -20.77 -4.10 25.52
N ARG A 65 -20.82 -4.26 24.18
CA ARG A 65 -19.98 -5.25 23.49
C ARG A 65 -18.50 -4.94 23.64
N THR A 66 -18.11 -3.68 23.45
CA THR A 66 -16.71 -3.24 23.59
C THR A 66 -16.21 -3.41 25.03
N ILE A 67 -17.04 -3.10 26.03
CA ILE A 67 -16.70 -3.31 27.45
C ILE A 67 -16.45 -4.79 27.73
N ALA A 68 -17.36 -5.68 27.32
CA ALA A 68 -17.21 -7.11 27.52
C ALA A 68 -15.98 -7.69 26.78
N GLU A 69 -15.70 -7.24 25.55
CA GLU A 69 -14.51 -7.62 24.79
C GLU A 69 -13.22 -7.18 25.52
N CYS A 70 -13.18 -5.94 26.00
CA CYS A 70 -12.04 -5.39 26.72
C CYS A 70 -11.87 -6.06 28.13
N GLU A 71 -12.95 -6.45 28.84
CA GLU A 71 -12.90 -7.26 30.08
C GLU A 71 -12.35 -8.68 29.85
N GLN A 72 -12.60 -9.26 28.67
CA GLN A 72 -12.05 -10.54 28.24
C GLN A 72 -10.60 -10.44 27.73
N GLY A 73 -10.00 -9.25 27.75
CA GLY A 73 -8.65 -9.01 27.24
C GLY A 73 -8.55 -9.05 25.71
N ILE A 74 -9.68 -9.01 24.99
CA ILE A 74 -9.68 -8.93 23.54
C ILE A 74 -9.30 -7.48 23.15
N PRO A 75 -8.24 -7.28 22.35
CA PRO A 75 -7.82 -5.95 21.97
C PRO A 75 -8.92 -5.29 21.14
N CYS A 76 -9.32 -4.09 21.57
CA CYS A 76 -10.36 -3.26 20.96
C CYS A 76 -9.84 -2.64 19.61
N LEU A 77 -9.35 -3.49 18.70
CA LEU A 77 -8.76 -3.18 17.39
C LEU A 77 -9.76 -3.48 16.27
N ASN A 78 -9.78 -2.63 15.24
CA ASN A 78 -10.52 -2.91 14.02
C ASN A 78 -9.84 -4.04 13.23
N LEU A 79 -10.28 -5.27 13.47
CA LEU A 79 -9.79 -6.43 12.72
C LEU A 79 -10.14 -6.31 11.23
N PRO A 80 -9.25 -6.74 10.33
CA PRO A 80 -9.51 -6.73 8.90
C PRO A 80 -10.70 -7.66 8.61
N LYS A 81 -11.75 -7.09 8.03
CA LYS A 81 -12.92 -7.85 7.58
C LYS A 81 -12.55 -8.72 6.37
N SER A 82 -13.17 -9.88 6.24
CA SER A 82 -13.08 -10.69 5.02
C SER A 82 -13.65 -9.90 3.84
N GLY A 83 -12.78 -9.56 2.89
CA GLY A 83 -13.16 -8.88 1.65
C GLY A 83 -13.71 -9.84 0.60
N ARG A 84 -14.06 -9.30 -0.58
CA ARG A 84 -14.47 -10.10 -1.74
C ARG A 84 -13.34 -11.09 -2.13
N PRO A 85 -13.68 -12.37 -2.41
CA PRO A 85 -12.71 -13.34 -2.92
C PRO A 85 -11.99 -12.84 -4.16
N ARG A 86 -10.71 -13.19 -4.29
CA ARG A 86 -9.91 -12.82 -5.46
C ARG A 86 -10.31 -13.66 -6.67
N VAL A 87 -10.26 -13.04 -7.85
CA VAL A 87 -10.53 -13.72 -9.15
C VAL A 87 -9.47 -14.77 -9.46
N PHE A 88 -8.22 -14.52 -9.08
CA PHE A 88 -7.13 -15.48 -9.23
C PHE A 88 -6.94 -16.27 -7.94
N THR A 89 -6.87 -17.59 -8.07
CA THR A 89 -6.26 -18.46 -7.07
C THR A 89 -4.74 -18.27 -7.08
N ALA A 90 -4.08 -18.56 -5.96
CA ALA A 90 -2.62 -18.40 -5.83
C ALA A 90 -1.86 -19.11 -6.97
N GLN A 91 -2.26 -20.34 -7.30
CA GLN A 91 -1.65 -21.12 -8.39
C GLN A 91 -1.83 -20.47 -9.78
N ARG A 92 -3.03 -19.93 -10.07
CA ARG A 92 -3.28 -19.25 -11.36
C ARG A 92 -2.51 -17.94 -11.44
N GLU A 93 -2.40 -17.21 -10.33
CA GLU A 93 -1.61 -15.98 -10.23
C GLU A 93 -0.12 -16.26 -10.50
N GLU A 94 0.44 -17.30 -9.89
CA GLU A 94 1.83 -17.68 -10.12
C GLU A 94 2.10 -18.05 -11.59
N ARG A 95 1.21 -18.85 -12.20
CA ARG A 95 1.31 -19.20 -13.63
C ARG A 95 1.25 -17.95 -14.52
N LEU A 96 0.38 -16.99 -14.21
CA LEU A 96 0.27 -15.72 -14.92
C LEU A 96 1.58 -14.92 -14.82
N VAL A 97 2.12 -14.78 -13.61
CA VAL A 97 3.37 -14.05 -13.34
C VAL A 97 4.53 -14.72 -14.07
N ARG A 98 4.68 -16.03 -13.95
CA ARG A 98 5.73 -16.81 -14.63
C ARG A 98 5.65 -16.63 -16.14
N ARG A 99 4.45 -16.63 -16.71
CA ARG A 99 4.24 -16.44 -18.15
C ARG A 99 4.45 -15.00 -18.61
N ALA A 100 4.23 -14.01 -17.75
CA ALA A 100 4.49 -12.61 -18.08
C ALA A 100 5.96 -12.21 -17.88
N ARG A 101 6.68 -12.91 -16.99
CA ARG A 101 8.09 -12.64 -16.68
C ARG A 101 8.98 -12.93 -17.89
N ASN A 102 9.87 -12.00 -18.22
CA ASN A 102 10.87 -12.10 -19.29
C ASN A 102 10.33 -12.39 -20.70
N GLN A 103 9.02 -12.28 -20.92
CA GLN A 103 8.43 -12.42 -22.26
C GLN A 103 8.39 -11.09 -22.99
N VAL A 104 8.76 -11.12 -24.27
CA VAL A 104 8.72 -9.95 -25.15
C VAL A 104 7.42 -9.95 -25.94
N GLY A 105 6.78 -8.78 -26.07
CA GLY A 105 5.57 -8.61 -26.91
C GLY A 105 4.28 -9.20 -26.32
N MET A 106 4.27 -9.58 -25.04
CA MET A 106 3.07 -10.07 -24.35
C MET A 106 2.21 -8.90 -23.86
N SER A 107 1.04 -8.73 -24.46
CA SER A 107 0.07 -7.72 -24.02
C SER A 107 -0.85 -8.26 -22.92
N SER A 108 -1.31 -7.38 -22.02
CA SER A 108 -2.29 -7.75 -20.99
C SER A 108 -3.60 -8.26 -21.59
N ARG A 109 -3.98 -7.82 -22.81
CA ARG A 109 -5.16 -8.35 -23.53
C ARG A 109 -4.96 -9.80 -23.96
N ARG A 110 -3.75 -10.15 -24.44
CA ARG A 110 -3.44 -11.53 -24.84
C ARG A 110 -3.46 -12.46 -23.62
N LEU A 111 -2.88 -12.01 -22.51
CA LEU A 111 -2.93 -12.73 -21.24
C LEU A 111 -4.37 -12.86 -20.72
N ALA A 112 -5.17 -11.79 -20.78
CA ALA A 112 -6.57 -11.81 -20.37
C ALA A 112 -7.39 -12.90 -21.09
N ARG A 113 -7.23 -13.03 -22.42
CA ARG A 113 -7.87 -14.10 -23.20
C ARG A 113 -7.41 -15.51 -22.81
N GLN A 114 -6.14 -15.68 -22.46
CA GLN A 114 -5.60 -16.99 -22.06
C GLN A 114 -6.07 -17.45 -20.68
N TYR A 115 -6.32 -16.50 -19.78
CA TYR A 115 -6.72 -16.78 -18.41
C TYR A 115 -8.22 -16.56 -18.18
N ASP A 116 -8.96 -16.21 -19.23
CA ASP A 116 -10.40 -15.94 -19.19
C ASP A 116 -10.77 -14.89 -18.13
N THR A 117 -10.07 -13.75 -18.17
CA THR A 117 -10.23 -12.65 -17.22
C THR A 117 -10.19 -11.30 -17.91
N SER A 118 -10.55 -10.23 -17.20
CA SER A 118 -10.42 -8.88 -17.74
C SER A 118 -8.95 -8.43 -17.84
N LYS A 119 -8.65 -7.58 -18.83
CA LYS A 119 -7.35 -6.90 -18.97
C LYS A 119 -6.97 -6.17 -17.67
N SER A 120 -7.93 -5.53 -17.00
CA SER A 120 -7.71 -4.77 -15.77
C SER A 120 -7.28 -5.68 -14.63
N THR A 121 -7.92 -6.84 -14.49
CA THR A 121 -7.54 -7.85 -13.49
C THR A 121 -6.10 -8.30 -13.70
N VAL A 122 -5.73 -8.66 -14.94
CA VAL A 122 -4.35 -9.04 -15.29
C VAL A 122 -3.37 -7.91 -14.95
N SER A 123 -3.66 -6.67 -15.36
CA SER A 123 -2.78 -5.53 -15.11
C SER A 123 -2.55 -5.27 -13.62
N LEU A 124 -3.59 -5.38 -12.80
CA LEU A 124 -3.51 -5.21 -11.35
C LEU A 124 -2.68 -6.32 -10.71
N THR A 125 -2.93 -7.57 -11.10
CA THR A 125 -2.16 -8.73 -10.61
C THR A 125 -0.68 -8.60 -10.95
N LEU A 126 -0.34 -8.26 -12.20
CA LEU A 126 1.05 -8.06 -12.61
C LEU A 126 1.72 -6.91 -11.84
N LYS A 127 1.02 -5.78 -11.64
CA LYS A 127 1.53 -4.64 -10.87
C LYS A 127 1.80 -5.01 -9.40
N ARG A 128 0.89 -5.76 -8.77
CA ARG A 128 1.07 -6.27 -7.39
C ARG A 128 2.28 -7.19 -7.25
N ASN A 129 2.57 -7.97 -8.29
CA ASN A 129 3.75 -8.85 -8.35
C ASN A 129 5.02 -8.15 -8.87
N GLY A 130 5.05 -6.81 -8.90
CA GLY A 130 6.24 -6.03 -9.27
C GLY A 130 6.58 -6.01 -10.77
N LEU A 131 5.74 -6.59 -11.63
CA LEU A 131 5.95 -6.57 -13.08
C LEU A 131 5.49 -5.23 -13.65
N LYS A 132 6.45 -4.44 -14.13
CA LYS A 132 6.21 -3.15 -14.80
C LYS A 132 6.47 -3.27 -16.30
N TYR A 133 5.62 -2.62 -17.09
CA TYR A 133 5.90 -2.44 -18.51
C TYR A 133 7.16 -1.59 -18.69
N ARG A 134 8.10 -2.07 -19.52
CA ARG A 134 9.30 -1.32 -19.91
C ARG A 134 9.38 -1.28 -21.43
N LYS A 135 9.58 -0.08 -21.99
CA LYS A 135 9.85 0.06 -23.42
C LYS A 135 11.20 -0.60 -23.74
N ARG A 136 11.23 -1.40 -24.81
CA ARG A 136 12.46 -2.02 -25.30
C ARG A 136 13.40 -0.93 -25.84
N ARG A 137 14.67 -0.95 -25.43
CA ARG A 137 15.70 -0.12 -26.06
C ARG A 137 15.95 -0.63 -27.48
N LYS A 138 16.02 0.28 -28.45
CA LYS A 138 16.48 -0.07 -29.80
C LYS A 138 17.91 -0.59 -29.68
N CYS A 139 18.18 -1.78 -30.23
CA CYS A 139 19.52 -2.32 -30.34
C CYS A 139 19.81 -2.60 -31.82
N PRO A 140 21.07 -2.46 -32.26
CA PRO A 140 21.48 -3.00 -33.55
C PRO A 140 21.13 -4.49 -33.64
N LYS A 141 20.72 -4.94 -34.83
CA LYS A 141 20.50 -6.36 -35.10
C LYS A 141 21.84 -6.95 -35.52
N TYR A 142 22.39 -7.85 -34.72
CA TYR A 142 23.61 -8.58 -35.08
C TYR A 142 23.27 -9.91 -35.73
N THR A 143 24.06 -10.30 -36.72
CA THR A 143 24.05 -11.67 -37.27
C THR A 143 24.78 -12.62 -36.31
N GLN A 144 24.56 -13.94 -36.48
CA GLN A 144 25.21 -14.94 -35.64
C GLN A 144 26.74 -14.85 -35.70
N GLY A 145 27.31 -14.62 -36.90
CA GLY A 145 28.75 -14.43 -37.07
C GLY A 145 29.28 -13.18 -36.35
N GLN A 146 28.53 -12.07 -36.37
CA GLN A 146 28.88 -10.86 -35.63
C GLN A 146 28.86 -11.09 -34.11
N LEU A 147 27.86 -11.80 -33.60
CA LEU A 147 27.76 -12.13 -32.17
C LEU A 147 28.94 -12.98 -31.68
N LEU A 148 29.50 -13.84 -32.52
CA LEU A 148 30.71 -14.61 -32.19
C LEU A 148 31.98 -13.74 -32.24
N ARG A 149 32.06 -12.82 -33.22
CA ARG A 149 33.24 -11.98 -33.45
C ARG A 149 33.40 -10.88 -32.41
N ILE A 150 32.31 -10.20 -32.02
CA ILE A 150 32.35 -9.06 -31.10
C ILE A 150 33.08 -9.39 -29.79
N PRO A 151 32.75 -10.46 -29.03
CA PRO A 151 33.44 -10.76 -27.78
C PRO A 151 34.92 -11.13 -27.96
N ARG A 152 35.29 -11.70 -29.10
CA ARG A 152 36.69 -12.01 -29.43
C ARG A 152 37.48 -10.72 -29.67
N CYS A 153 36.95 -9.83 -30.50
CA CYS A 153 37.55 -8.52 -30.77
C CYS A 153 37.65 -7.68 -29.49
N CYS A 154 36.59 -7.61 -28.68
CA CYS A 154 36.63 -6.89 -27.40
C CYS A 154 37.70 -7.43 -26.45
N ARG A 155 37.88 -8.75 -26.35
CA ARG A 155 38.93 -9.37 -25.52
C ARG A 155 40.33 -9.05 -26.04
N GLN A 156 40.52 -9.09 -27.35
CA GLN A 156 41.80 -8.73 -27.98
C GLN A 156 42.14 -7.26 -27.76
N LEU A 157 41.18 -6.36 -27.99
CA LEU A 157 41.34 -4.92 -27.72
C LEU A 157 41.69 -4.66 -26.26
N ARG A 158 41.01 -5.32 -25.31
CA ARG A 158 41.32 -5.20 -23.88
C ARG A 158 42.77 -5.62 -23.57
N ARG A 159 43.23 -6.75 -24.13
CA ARG A 159 44.60 -7.23 -23.90
C ARG A 159 45.65 -6.26 -24.45
N VAL A 160 45.44 -5.74 -25.65
CA VAL A 160 46.44 -4.94 -26.36
C VAL A 160 46.46 -3.48 -25.88
N TYR A 161 45.30 -2.90 -25.57
CA TYR A 161 45.21 -1.45 -25.33
C TYR A 161 44.96 -1.08 -23.87
N VAL A 162 44.25 -1.91 -23.11
CA VAL A 162 43.96 -1.61 -21.70
C VAL A 162 45.11 -2.06 -20.79
N ALA A 163 45.84 -3.12 -21.14
CA ALA A 163 46.99 -3.57 -20.35
C ALA A 163 48.28 -2.77 -20.64
N ASP A 164 48.50 -2.37 -21.89
CA ASP A 164 49.73 -1.66 -22.31
C ASP A 164 49.66 -0.13 -22.10
N GLY A 165 48.53 0.42 -21.63
CA GLY A 165 48.39 1.85 -21.38
C GLY A 165 48.50 2.75 -22.62
N LYS A 166 48.24 2.21 -23.82
CA LYS A 166 48.38 2.94 -25.09
C LYS A 166 47.18 3.87 -25.34
N ASN A 167 47.46 5.10 -25.78
CA ASN A 167 46.44 6.08 -26.17
C ASN A 167 45.87 5.75 -27.57
N ASN A 168 44.54 5.70 -27.67
CA ASN A 168 43.84 5.48 -28.93
C ASN A 168 43.09 6.74 -29.34
N ILE A 169 43.32 7.18 -30.58
CA ILE A 169 42.52 8.22 -31.23
C ILE A 169 41.47 7.50 -32.09
N LEU A 170 40.19 7.80 -31.86
CA LEU A 170 39.06 7.24 -32.59
C LEU A 170 38.31 8.37 -33.30
N ASP A 171 37.92 8.14 -34.55
CA ASP A 171 37.12 9.07 -35.35
C ASP A 171 35.90 8.34 -35.91
N ASP A 172 34.77 9.03 -36.04
CA ASP A 172 33.52 8.49 -36.59
C ASP A 172 32.73 9.59 -37.29
N GLU A 173 32.33 9.33 -38.54
CA GLU A 173 31.56 10.29 -39.32
C GLU A 173 30.08 10.23 -38.93
N LYS A 174 29.54 11.34 -38.45
CA LYS A 174 28.12 11.45 -38.12
C LYS A 174 27.40 12.34 -39.13
N TYR A 175 26.46 11.76 -39.87
CA TYR A 175 25.60 12.52 -40.78
C TYR A 175 24.68 13.49 -40.01
N HIS A 176 24.67 14.74 -40.44
CA HIS A 176 23.74 15.77 -40.00
C HIS A 176 22.71 16.00 -41.11
N PHE A 177 21.47 15.56 -40.89
CA PHE A 177 20.34 15.90 -41.76
C PHE A 177 19.63 17.11 -41.16
N GLY A 178 19.59 18.22 -41.90
CA GLY A 178 18.87 19.45 -41.58
C GLY A 178 17.42 19.41 -42.02
#